data_AF-F8NF27-F1
#
_entry.id   AF-F8NF27-F1
#
_cell.length_a   1.000
_cell.length_b   1.000
_cell.length_c   1.000
_cell.angle_alpha   90.00
_cell.angle_beta   90.00
_cell.angle_gamma   90.00
#
_symmetry.space_group_name_H-M   'P 1'
#
loop_
_entity.id
_entity.type
_entity.pdbx_description
1 polymer ?
#
loop_
_entity_poly.entity_id
_entity_poly.type
_entity_poly.pdbx_seq_one_letter_code
_entity_poly.pdbx_strand_id
1 'polypeptide(L)' 'MAGHNLHIVAKCFQPTEFELRRKNAQFANAVRSGKKAVKPSRQERLSKRSPVSLATLGVILFVVVGGVTHFVVTSHL' A
#
# COMPACT_ATOMS: atom_id res chain seq x y z
N MET A 1 23.66 10.61 5.38
CA MET A 1 22.35 10.00 5.06
C MET A 1 21.72 10.72 3.85
N ALA A 2 22.31 10.62 2.64
CA ALA A 2 21.85 11.38 1.45
C ALA A 2 21.83 10.55 0.14
N GLY A 3 21.86 9.22 0.22
CA GLY A 3 21.99 8.34 -0.96
C GLY A 3 20.67 7.84 -1.57
N HIS A 4 19.52 8.01 -0.89
CA HIS A 4 18.24 7.44 -1.36
C HIS A 4 17.42 8.35 -2.28
N ASN A 5 17.64 9.67 -2.27
CA ASN A 5 16.86 10.60 -3.09
C ASN A 5 17.39 10.76 -4.53
N LEU A 6 18.70 10.54 -4.75
CA LEU A 6 19.30 10.72 -6.08
C LEU A 6 18.76 9.69 -7.11
N HIS A 7 18.47 8.48 -6.66
CA HIS A 7 17.93 7.41 -7.52
C HIS A 7 16.47 7.66 -7.95
N ILE A 8 15.72 8.48 -7.21
CA ILE A 8 14.32 8.84 -7.53
C ILE A 8 14.30 10.01 -8.53
N VAL A 9 15.17 11.01 -8.35
CA VAL A 9 15.22 12.20 -9.23
C VAL A 9 15.79 11.85 -10.61
N ALA A 10 16.79 10.96 -10.68
CA ALA A 10 17.32 10.46 -11.97
C ALA A 10 16.27 9.66 -12.78
N LYS A 11 15.23 9.13 -12.13
CA LYS A 11 14.15 8.38 -12.80
C LYS A 11 13.12 9.26 -13.50
N CYS A 12 13.08 10.55 -13.17
CA CYS A 12 12.18 11.55 -13.78
C CYS A 12 12.80 12.26 -15.00
N PHE A 13 14.09 12.07 -15.28
CA PHE A 13 14.72 12.59 -16.48
C PHE A 13 14.42 11.64 -17.66
N GLN A 14 13.19 11.76 -18.18
CA GLN A 14 12.66 11.24 -19.44
C GLN A 14 13.12 9.82 -19.84
N PRO A 15 12.29 8.78 -19.68
CA PRO A 15 12.63 7.47 -20.23
C PRO A 15 12.78 7.59 -21.74
N THR A 16 14.00 7.40 -22.24
CA THR A 16 14.29 7.34 -23.68
C THR A 16 13.34 6.34 -24.34
N GLU A 17 12.88 6.63 -25.55
CA GLU A 17 11.89 5.84 -26.28
C GLU A 17 12.21 4.33 -26.31
N PHE A 18 13.50 3.97 -26.32
CA PHE A 18 14.00 2.60 -26.18
C PHE A 18 13.55 1.89 -24.90
N GLU A 19 13.61 2.54 -23.75
CA GLU A 19 13.21 1.97 -22.46
C GLU A 19 11.68 1.78 -22.38
N LEU A 20 10.92 2.70 -22.97
CA LEU A 20 9.46 2.56 -23.11
C LEU A 20 9.10 1.39 -24.03
N ARG A 21 9.78 1.27 -25.19
CA ARG A 21 9.60 0.16 -26.14
C ARG A 21 9.96 -1.18 -25.51
N ARG A 22 11.07 -1.24 -24.76
CA ARG A 22 11.51 -2.43 -24.03
C ARG A 22 10.50 -2.90 -23.00
N LYS A 23 9.93 -1.97 -22.23
CA LYS A 23 8.86 -2.29 -21.26
C LYS A 23 7.59 -2.76 -21.96
N ASN A 24 7.17 -2.12 -23.06
CA ASN A 24 6.01 -2.56 -23.84
C ASN A 24 6.22 -3.96 -24.44
N ALA A 25 7.41 -4.28 -24.94
CA ALA A 25 7.74 -5.62 -25.43
C ALA A 25 7.64 -6.67 -24.31
N GLN A 26 8.11 -6.35 -23.10
CA GLN A 26 7.97 -7.22 -21.93
C GLN A 26 6.50 -7.42 -21.54
N PHE A 27 5.67 -6.36 -21.58
CA PHE A 27 4.22 -6.50 -21.36
C PHE A 27 3.56 -7.36 -22.43
N ALA A 28 3.86 -7.13 -23.71
CA ALA A 28 3.32 -7.91 -24.82
C ALA A 28 3.69 -9.40 -24.70
N ASN A 29 4.94 -9.71 -24.34
CA ASN A 29 5.39 -11.08 -24.11
C ASN A 29 4.74 -11.70 -22.87
N ALA A 30 4.54 -10.93 -21.80
CA ALA A 30 3.84 -11.40 -20.59
C ALA A 30 2.36 -11.73 -20.88
N VAL A 31 1.68 -10.88 -21.64
CA VAL A 31 0.29 -11.12 -22.08
C VAL A 31 0.21 -12.35 -23.01
N ARG A 32 1.12 -12.47 -23.98
CA ARG A 32 1.20 -13.62 -24.90
C ARG A 32 1.51 -14.93 -24.19
N SER A 33 2.31 -14.89 -23.12
CA SER A 33 2.62 -16.07 -22.29
C SER A 33 1.50 -16.44 -21.31
N GLY A 34 0.31 -15.82 -21.40
CA GLY A 34 -0.85 -16.14 -20.58
C GLY A 34 -0.74 -15.71 -19.12
N LYS A 35 0.33 -15.02 -18.73
CA LYS A 35 0.50 -14.48 -17.39
C LYS A 35 -0.26 -13.15 -17.30
N LYS A 36 -1.11 -12.96 -16.28
CA LYS A 36 -1.78 -11.67 -16.06
C LYS A 36 -0.74 -10.57 -15.92
N ALA A 37 -0.52 -9.81 -16.99
CA ALA A 37 0.35 -8.65 -17.04
C ALA A 37 -0.30 -7.42 -16.35
N VAL A 38 -1.11 -7.66 -15.33
CA VAL A 38 -1.70 -6.63 -14.50
C VAL A 38 -0.66 -6.31 -13.45
N LYS A 39 0.04 -5.18 -13.62
CA LYS A 39 0.78 -4.60 -12.49
C LYS A 39 -0.22 -4.49 -11.34
N PRO A 40 0.05 -5.09 -10.16
CA PRO A 40 -0.87 -4.99 -9.04
C PRO A 40 -1.13 -3.51 -8.79
N SER A 41 -2.41 -3.15 -8.81
CA SER A 41 -2.85 -1.76 -8.67
C SER A 41 -2.26 -1.19 -7.38
N ARG A 42 -1.97 0.12 -7.36
CA ARG A 42 -1.44 0.79 -6.17
C ARG A 42 -2.31 0.53 -4.93
N GLN A 43 -3.63 0.38 -5.12
CA GLN A 43 -4.57 -0.01 -4.06
C GLN A 43 -4.35 -1.43 -3.51
N GLU A 44 -3.98 -2.39 -4.36
CA GLU A 44 -3.73 -3.78 -3.96
C GLU A 44 -2.44 -3.88 -3.13
N ARG A 45 -1.42 -3.08 -3.51
CA ARG A 45 -0.21 -2.93 -2.70
C ARG A 45 -0.47 -2.20 -1.39
N LEU A 46 -1.40 -1.23 -1.36
CA LEU A 46 -1.77 -0.51 -0.15
C LEU A 46 -2.50 -1.43 0.84
N SER A 47 -3.41 -2.25 0.34
CA SER A 47 -4.17 -3.23 1.12
C SER A 47 -3.26 -4.27 1.78
N LYS A 48 -2.22 -4.73 1.07
CA LYS A 48 -1.19 -5.63 1.62
C LYS A 48 -0.24 -4.95 2.61
N ARG A 49 -0.20 -3.61 2.65
CA ARG A 49 0.73 -2.84 3.49
C ARG A 49 0.03 -2.14 4.65
N SER A 50 -1.29 -2.30 4.81
CA SER A 50 -2.02 -1.72 5.94
C SER A 50 -1.42 -2.25 7.25
N PRO A 51 -0.74 -1.41 8.04
CA PRO A 51 -0.02 -1.85 9.24
C PRO A 51 -0.96 -2.21 10.39
N VAL A 52 -2.26 -1.90 10.27
CA VAL A 52 -3.28 -2.17 11.29
C VAL A 52 -4.38 -2.98 10.64
N SER A 53 -4.61 -4.19 11.17
CA SER A 53 -5.73 -5.02 10.74
C SER A 53 -7.04 -4.39 11.20
N LEU A 54 -8.12 -4.55 10.42
CA LEU A 54 -9.46 -4.12 10.84
C LEU A 54 -9.84 -4.69 12.22
N ALA A 55 -9.38 -5.89 12.54
CA ALA A 55 -9.54 -6.52 13.84
C ALA A 55 -8.86 -5.72 14.96
N THR A 56 -7.62 -5.27 14.75
CA THR A 56 -6.89 -4.42 15.70
C THR A 56 -7.63 -3.11 15.95
N LEU A 57 -8.15 -2.48 14.89
CA LEU A 57 -8.94 -1.26 15.01
C LEU A 57 -10.21 -1.49 15.84
N GLY A 58 -10.89 -2.62 15.64
CA GLY A 58 -12.07 -3.00 16.40
C GLY A 58 -11.80 -3.21 17.89
N VAL A 59 -10.69 -3.88 18.24
CA VAL A 59 -10.32 -4.10 19.65
C VAL A 59 -10.05 -2.78 20.37
N ILE A 60 -9.34 -1.85 19.74
CA ILE A 60 -9.07 -0.53 20.33
C ILE A 60 -10.38 0.22 20.60
N LEU A 61 -11.29 0.24 19.62
CA LEU A 61 -12.60 0.86 19.75
C LEU A 61 -13.43 0.24 20.88
N PHE A 62 -13.42 -1.09 20.99
CA PHE A 62 -14.12 -1.81 22.06
C PHE A 62 -13.58 -1.43 23.44
N VAL A 63 -12.25 -1.36 23.60
CA VAL A 63 -11.61 -0.96 24.87
C VAL A 63 -11.95 0.48 25.24
N VAL A 64 -11.95 1.41 24.27
CA VAL A 64 -12.30 2.82 24.52
C VAL A 64 -13.76 2.96 24.94
N VAL A 65 -14.71 2.36 24.21
CA VAL A 65 -16.14 2.48 24.52
C VAL A 65 -16.47 1.74 25.82
N GLY A 66 -15.96 0.52 25.99
CA GLY A 66 -16.17 -0.28 27.20
C GLY A 66 -15.55 0.37 28.43
N GLY A 67 -14.31 0.89 28.32
CA GLY A 67 -13.62 1.59 29.40
C GLY A 67 -14.34 2.86 29.82
N VAL A 68 -14.80 3.68 28.87
CA VAL A 68 -15.57 4.91 29.18
C VAL A 68 -16.92 4.58 29.80
N THR A 69 -17.63 3.58 29.29
CA THR A 69 -18.92 3.14 29.85
C THR A 69 -18.75 2.62 31.27
N HIS A 70 -17.73 1.78 31.49
CA HIS A 70 -17.42 1.25 32.81
C HIS A 70 -17.00 2.35 33.78
N PHE A 71 -16.20 3.31 33.33
CA PHE A 71 -15.77 4.46 34.13
C PHE A 71 -16.95 5.36 34.52
N VAL A 72 -17.86 5.65 33.59
CA VAL A 72 -19.01 6.53 33.87
C VAL A 72 -20.02 5.85 34.81
N VAL A 73 -20.27 4.54 34.63
CA VAL A 73 -21.19 3.77 35.48
C VAL A 73 -20.64 3.63 36.90
N THR A 74 -19.35 3.35 37.04
CA THR A 74 -18.70 3.24 38.37
C THR A 74 -18.65 4.59 39.09
N SER A 75 -18.59 5.71 38.36
CA SER A 75 -18.57 7.05 38.97
C SER A 75 -19.94 7.51 39.48
N HIS A 76 -21.02 6.84 39.08
CA HIS A 76 -22.40 7.24 39.35
C HIS A 76 -23.15 6.27 40.29
N LEU A 77 -22.44 5.24 40.78
CA LEU A 77 -22.90 4.22 41.73
C LEU A 77 -22.22 4.45 43.09
#